data_AF-A0AB38EH08-F1
#
_entry.id   AF-A0AB38EH08-F1
#
_cell.length_a   1.000
_cell.length_b   1.000
_cell.length_c   1.000
_cell.angle_alpha   90.00
_cell.angle_beta   90.00
_cell.angle_gamma   90.00
#
_symmetry.space_group_name_H-M   'P 1'
#
loop_
_entity.id
_entity.type
_entity.pdbx_description
1 polymer ?
#
loop_
_entity_poly.entity_id
_entity_poly.type
_entity_poly.pdbx_seq_one_letter_code
_entity_poly.pdbx_strand_id
1 'polypeptide(L)'
;MTKKARTRECERCGDLFLESPKDSESQWLNRQFCSMKCNNSSKHRVTSIFERLERYQIKGDGCWGWSGTSDGKGYGALSNRLGKPFSPEKAHRISYEKEFGEIPLGMNVCHSCDNPPCTNPQHLFLGTQQENMADCSKKGRISPKILENLNRRRSMTDQMAAEALRRHKAGESMASIARGFGVHQTTVSNYLKGRRSWPAA
;
A
#
# COMPACT_ATOMS: atom_id res chain seq x y z
N MET A 1 66.22 -12.18 11.39
CA MET A 1 65.07 -13.10 11.28
C MET A 1 63.83 -12.28 10.94
N THR A 2 63.35 -12.34 9.70
CA THR A 2 62.10 -11.66 9.31
C THR A 2 60.94 -12.33 10.02
N LYS A 3 60.27 -11.62 10.94
CA LYS A 3 59.03 -12.11 11.56
C LYS A 3 58.06 -12.47 10.43
N LYS A 4 57.64 -13.74 10.37
CA LYS A 4 56.60 -14.16 9.41
C LYS A 4 55.37 -13.29 9.64
N ALA A 5 54.84 -12.70 8.56
CA ALA A 5 53.65 -11.88 8.62
C ALA A 5 52.49 -12.75 9.16
N ARG A 6 51.84 -12.29 10.24
CA ARG A 6 50.66 -12.95 10.78
C ARG A 6 49.46 -12.61 9.90
N THR A 7 48.62 -13.62 9.64
CA THR A 7 47.43 -13.51 8.80
C THR A 7 46.20 -13.99 9.55
N ARG A 8 45.04 -13.41 9.26
CA ARG A 8 43.73 -13.86 9.75
C ARG A 8 42.69 -13.82 8.65
N GLU A 9 41.64 -14.62 8.80
CA GLU A 9 40.48 -14.61 7.92
C GLU A 9 39.44 -13.60 8.39
N CYS A 10 38.89 -12.82 7.48
CA CYS A 10 37.83 -11.86 7.76
C CYS A 10 36.48 -12.56 7.92
N GLU A 11 35.83 -12.41 9.09
CA GLU A 11 34.53 -13.03 9.37
C GLU A 11 33.38 -12.52 8.46
N ARG A 12 33.59 -11.45 7.69
CA ARG A 12 32.56 -10.90 6.78
C ARG A 12 32.69 -11.35 5.33
N CYS A 13 33.91 -11.39 4.79
CA CYS A 13 34.16 -11.65 3.37
C CYS A 13 35.01 -12.90 3.10
N GLY A 14 35.60 -13.53 4.12
CA GLY A 14 36.46 -14.70 3.98
C GLY A 14 37.89 -14.38 3.49
N ASP A 15 38.19 -13.11 3.16
CA ASP A 15 39.53 -12.75 2.70
C ASP A 15 40.56 -12.82 3.84
N LEU A 16 41.74 -13.33 3.52
CA LEU A 16 42.90 -13.26 4.39
C LEU A 16 43.44 -11.82 4.45
N PHE A 17 43.71 -11.33 5.66
CA PHE A 17 44.32 -10.03 5.88
C PHE A 17 45.52 -10.12 6.81
N LEU A 18 46.48 -9.22 6.58
CA LEU A 18 47.75 -9.16 7.31
C LEU A 18 47.63 -8.29 8.56
N GLU A 19 48.42 -8.64 9.57
CA GLU A 19 48.65 -7.77 10.72
C GLU A 19 49.31 -6.45 10.29
N SER A 20 48.78 -5.34 10.80
CA SER A 20 49.40 -4.04 10.61
C SER A 20 50.57 -3.87 11.58
N PRO A 21 51.71 -3.29 11.16
CA PRO A 21 52.81 -2.93 12.08
C PRO A 21 52.40 -1.98 13.22
N LYS A 22 51.23 -1.35 13.12
CA LYS A 22 50.65 -0.46 14.14
C LYS A 22 49.72 -1.17 15.11
N ASP A 23 49.38 -2.43 14.88
CA ASP A 23 48.49 -3.18 15.77
C ASP A 23 49.27 -3.61 17.03
N SER A 24 48.71 -3.37 18.21
CA SER A 24 49.14 -4.05 19.43
C SER A 24 48.73 -5.53 19.40
N GLU A 25 49.39 -6.37 20.20
CA GLU A 25 49.08 -7.80 20.32
C GLU A 25 47.59 -8.05 20.60
N SER A 26 47.02 -7.27 21.53
CA SER A 26 45.61 -7.39 21.90
C SER A 26 44.67 -6.91 20.79
N GLN A 27 45.02 -5.84 20.06
CA GLN A 27 44.24 -5.40 18.90
C GLN A 27 44.24 -6.46 17.80
N TRP A 28 45.40 -7.05 17.50
CA TRP A 28 45.51 -8.12 16.49
C TRP A 28 44.69 -9.35 16.87
N LEU A 29 44.78 -9.81 18.13
CA LEU A 29 44.04 -10.98 18.63
C LEU A 29 42.51 -10.76 18.64
N ASN A 30 42.04 -9.52 18.76
CA ASN A 30 40.60 -9.20 18.73
C ASN A 30 40.10 -8.74 17.34
N ARG A 31 40.96 -8.64 16.33
CA ARG A 31 40.58 -8.13 15.00
C ARG A 31 39.84 -9.19 14.18
N GLN A 32 38.55 -8.97 13.96
CA GLN A 32 37.65 -9.91 13.24
C GLN A 32 37.48 -9.60 11.74
N PHE A 33 37.81 -8.38 11.31
CA PHE A 33 37.51 -7.91 9.95
C PHE A 33 38.74 -7.29 9.27
N CYS A 34 38.87 -7.53 7.96
CA CYS A 34 39.97 -7.00 7.15
C CYS A 34 39.94 -5.46 7.04
N SER A 35 38.76 -4.85 7.15
CA SER A 35 38.57 -3.41 6.93
C SER A 35 37.39 -2.86 7.74
N MET A 36 37.40 -1.53 7.92
CA MET A 36 36.25 -0.81 8.50
C MET A 36 34.98 -1.02 7.66
N LYS A 37 35.11 -1.16 6.34
CA LYS A 37 34.00 -1.51 5.45
C LYS A 37 33.40 -2.87 5.83
N CYS A 38 34.22 -3.91 5.99
CA CYS A 38 33.76 -5.23 6.42
C CYS A 38 33.14 -5.21 7.83
N ASN A 39 33.72 -4.45 8.76
CA ASN A 39 33.15 -4.25 10.10
C ASN A 39 31.79 -3.52 10.06
N ASN A 40 31.64 -2.49 9.23
CA ASN A 40 30.37 -1.79 9.10
C ASN A 40 29.33 -2.67 8.40
N SER A 41 29.73 -3.41 7.37
CA SER A 41 28.87 -4.36 6.66
C SER A 41 28.50 -5.60 7.49
N SER A 42 29.26 -5.96 8.54
CA SER A 42 28.87 -7.01 9.48
C SER A 42 27.90 -6.51 10.55
N LYS A 43 28.01 -5.23 10.95
CA LYS A 43 27.06 -4.57 11.86
C LYS A 43 25.66 -4.38 11.24
N HIS A 44 25.59 -4.23 9.92
CA HIS A 44 24.32 -4.26 9.21
C HIS A 44 23.84 -5.69 9.05
N ARG A 45 23.16 -6.22 10.08
CA ARG A 45 22.33 -7.42 9.91
C ARG A 45 21.30 -7.08 8.83
N VAL A 46 21.46 -7.63 7.62
CA VAL A 46 20.43 -7.60 6.59
C VAL A 46 19.31 -8.50 7.12
N THR A 47 18.51 -7.94 8.03
CA THR A 47 17.33 -8.62 8.54
C THR A 47 16.36 -8.73 7.40
N SER A 48 15.96 -9.95 7.09
CA SER A 48 15.00 -10.18 6.02
C SER A 48 13.71 -9.43 6.35
N ILE A 49 12.93 -9.10 5.32
CA ILE A 49 11.65 -8.44 5.55
C ILE A 49 10.70 -9.33 6.38
N PHE A 50 10.84 -10.65 6.27
CA PHE A 50 10.09 -11.63 7.05
C PHE A 50 10.50 -11.67 8.53
N GLU A 51 11.80 -11.63 8.84
CA GLU A 51 12.25 -11.54 10.25
C GLU A 51 11.76 -10.25 10.91
N ARG A 52 11.69 -9.16 10.13
CA ARG A 52 11.15 -7.89 10.60
C ARG A 52 9.64 -7.94 10.77
N LEU A 53 8.91 -8.61 9.87
CA LEU A 53 7.48 -8.85 10.03
C LEU A 53 7.24 -9.56 11.37
N GLU A 54 7.87 -10.70 11.59
CA GLU A 54 7.67 -11.53 12.79
C GLU A 54 7.95 -10.76 14.09
N ARG A 55 8.95 -9.86 14.10
CA ARG A 55 9.27 -9.01 15.25
C ARG A 55 8.10 -8.12 15.71
N TYR A 56 7.26 -7.67 14.77
CA TYR A 56 6.17 -6.73 15.06
C TYR A 56 4.78 -7.40 15.06
N GLN A 57 4.70 -8.69 14.77
CA GLN A 57 3.45 -9.44 14.85
C GLN A 57 3.12 -9.77 16.31
N ILE A 58 1.91 -9.43 16.73
CA ILE A 58 1.33 -9.88 18.00
C ILE A 58 0.39 -11.04 17.67
N LYS A 59 0.88 -12.28 17.78
CA LYS A 59 0.11 -13.48 17.45
C LYS A 59 -0.94 -13.79 18.53
N GLY A 60 -2.07 -14.33 18.09
CA GLY A 60 -3.15 -14.85 18.93
C GLY A 60 -4.02 -15.81 18.12
N ASP A 61 -5.04 -16.39 18.74
CA ASP A 61 -5.86 -17.46 18.14
C ASP A 61 -6.74 -16.98 16.95
N GLY A 62 -6.91 -15.66 16.79
CA GLY A 62 -7.65 -15.05 15.69
C GLY A 62 -6.79 -14.07 14.91
N CYS A 63 -7.11 -12.77 15.00
CA CYS A 63 -6.30 -11.75 14.32
C CYS A 63 -4.91 -11.65 14.94
N TRP A 64 -3.88 -11.56 14.10
CA TRP A 64 -2.52 -11.21 14.55
C TRP A 64 -2.34 -9.71 14.49
N GLY A 65 -2.20 -9.06 15.64
CA GLY A 65 -2.02 -7.62 15.76
C GLY A 65 -0.68 -7.14 15.19
N TRP A 66 -0.54 -5.82 15.07
CA TRP A 66 0.65 -5.16 14.55
C TRP A 66 1.15 -4.10 15.52
N SER A 67 2.41 -4.21 15.97
CA SER A 67 3.05 -3.25 16.88
C SER A 67 4.02 -2.29 16.18
N GLY A 68 4.18 -2.42 14.86
CA GLY A 68 5.02 -1.55 14.05
C GLY A 68 4.30 -0.26 13.62
N THR A 69 4.93 0.50 12.73
CA THR A 69 4.32 1.69 12.13
C THR A 69 3.12 1.31 11.27
N SER A 70 2.07 2.14 11.28
CA SER A 70 0.88 2.00 10.46
C SER A 70 0.64 3.26 9.64
N ASP A 71 -0.12 3.14 8.54
CA ASP A 71 -0.58 4.31 7.78
C ASP A 71 -1.82 4.97 8.43
N GLY A 72 -2.27 6.10 7.85
CA GLY A 72 -3.47 6.80 8.32
C GLY A 72 -4.78 6.03 8.17
N LYS A 73 -4.76 4.82 7.57
CA LYS A 73 -5.90 3.91 7.45
C LYS A 73 -5.78 2.70 8.39
N GLY A 74 -4.74 2.65 9.24
CA GLY A 74 -4.52 1.58 10.21
C GLY A 74 -3.79 0.34 9.66
N TYR A 75 -3.33 0.37 8.41
CA TYR A 75 -2.56 -0.75 7.85
C TYR A 75 -1.10 -0.68 8.30
N GLY A 76 -0.64 -1.76 8.93
CA GLY A 76 0.75 -1.94 9.30
C GLY A 76 1.69 -1.86 8.08
N ALA A 77 2.88 -1.33 8.27
CA ALA A 77 3.85 -1.11 7.20
C ALA A 77 5.30 -1.33 7.65
N LEU A 78 6.13 -1.82 6.73
CA LEU A 78 7.57 -2.02 6.90
C LEU A 78 8.33 -1.34 5.77
N SER A 79 9.36 -0.56 6.10
CA SER A 79 10.28 -0.04 5.09
C SER A 79 11.10 -1.17 4.48
N ASN A 80 11.16 -1.33 3.16
CA ASN A 80 12.13 -2.23 2.54
C ASN A 80 13.50 -1.51 2.50
N ARG A 81 14.43 -1.89 3.38
CA ARG A 81 15.78 -1.25 3.44
C ARG A 81 16.68 -1.59 2.24
N LEU A 82 16.14 -2.22 1.20
CA LEU A 82 16.84 -2.69 0.00
C LEU A 82 16.88 -1.65 -1.12
N GLY A 83 17.18 -0.39 -0.79
CA GLY A 83 17.60 0.61 -1.77
C GLY A 83 16.53 1.15 -2.74
N LYS A 84 15.26 0.74 -2.65
CA LYS A 84 14.18 1.43 -3.37
C LYS A 84 13.71 2.65 -2.59
N PRO A 85 13.57 3.83 -3.22
CA PRO A 85 13.13 5.02 -2.54
C PRO A 85 11.69 4.86 -1.99
N PHE A 86 11.59 4.90 -0.67
CA PHE A 86 10.48 5.46 0.11
C PHE A 86 9.08 4.82 0.09
N SER A 87 8.85 3.66 -0.50
CA SER A 87 7.53 3.01 -0.40
C SER A 87 7.52 1.91 0.68
N PRO A 88 7.02 2.18 1.90
CA PRO A 88 6.87 1.15 2.90
C PRO A 88 5.85 0.12 2.43
N GLU A 89 6.22 -1.15 2.54
CA GLU A 89 5.41 -2.27 2.11
C GLU A 89 4.43 -2.66 3.22
N LYS A 90 3.22 -3.10 2.82
CA LYS A 90 2.16 -3.38 3.79
C LYS A 90 2.43 -4.69 4.52
N ALA A 91 2.32 -4.67 5.84
CA ALA A 91 2.59 -5.82 6.70
C ALA A 91 1.74 -7.05 6.35
N HIS A 92 0.45 -6.86 6.04
CA HIS A 92 -0.41 -7.96 5.62
C HIS A 92 0.00 -8.56 4.25
N ARG A 93 0.49 -7.75 3.31
CA ARG A 93 1.00 -8.25 2.01
C ARG A 93 2.25 -9.10 2.21
N ILE A 94 3.18 -8.62 3.02
CA ILE A 94 4.40 -9.37 3.38
C ILE A 94 4.03 -10.68 4.08
N SER A 95 3.02 -10.66 4.96
CA SER A 95 2.55 -11.89 5.62
C SER A 95 1.89 -12.87 4.67
N TYR A 96 1.14 -12.38 3.67
CA TYR A 96 0.59 -13.22 2.61
C TYR A 96 1.72 -13.86 1.80
N GLU A 97 2.69 -13.06 1.35
CA GLU A 97 3.80 -13.54 0.52
C GLU A 97 4.69 -14.55 1.24
N LYS A 98 4.86 -14.39 2.55
CA LYS A 98 5.60 -15.34 3.39
C LYS A 98 4.94 -16.72 3.42
N GLU A 99 3.62 -16.77 3.48
CA GLU A 99 2.85 -18.03 3.66
C GLU A 99 2.47 -18.67 2.31
N PHE A 100 2.03 -17.85 1.35
CA PHE A 100 1.41 -18.31 0.11
C PHE A 100 2.24 -17.99 -1.15
N GLY A 101 3.30 -17.18 -1.02
CA GLY A 101 4.15 -16.79 -2.14
C GLY A 101 3.69 -15.53 -2.89
N GLU A 102 4.22 -15.36 -4.10
CA GLU A 102 4.08 -14.12 -4.87
C GLU A 102 2.63 -13.67 -5.08
N ILE A 103 2.37 -12.38 -4.88
CA ILE A 103 1.07 -11.76 -5.19
C ILE A 103 0.99 -11.51 -6.70
N PRO A 104 0.05 -12.13 -7.43
CA PRO A 104 -0.09 -11.93 -8.87
C PRO A 104 -0.33 -10.45 -9.24
N LEU A 105 0.14 -10.05 -10.43
CA LEU A 105 -0.03 -8.69 -10.91
C LEU A 105 -1.52 -8.31 -10.96
N GLY A 106 -1.87 -7.13 -10.44
CA GLY A 106 -3.24 -6.62 -10.40
C GLY A 106 -4.10 -7.16 -9.25
N MET A 107 -3.58 -8.10 -8.44
CA MET A 107 -4.27 -8.59 -7.25
C MET A 107 -3.94 -7.76 -6.01
N ASN A 108 -4.95 -7.64 -5.14
CA ASN A 108 -4.83 -7.08 -3.81
C ASN A 108 -4.95 -8.19 -2.77
N VAL A 109 -4.25 -8.01 -1.65
CA VAL A 109 -4.44 -8.86 -0.46
C VAL A 109 -5.52 -8.19 0.39
N CYS A 110 -6.64 -8.88 0.55
CA CYS A 110 -7.83 -8.43 1.25
C CYS A 110 -7.97 -9.16 2.60
N HIS A 111 -8.55 -8.49 3.58
CA HIS A 111 -8.84 -9.07 4.89
C HIS A 111 -10.25 -9.66 4.93
N SER A 112 -10.39 -10.93 5.31
CA SER A 112 -11.71 -11.53 5.61
C SER A 112 -12.28 -11.05 6.95
N CYS A 113 -11.39 -10.69 7.89
CA CYS A 113 -11.72 -10.19 9.22
C CYS A 113 -11.99 -8.68 9.28
N ASP A 114 -11.77 -7.95 8.17
CA ASP A 114 -12.00 -6.50 8.08
C ASP A 114 -11.28 -5.66 9.15
N ASN A 115 -10.15 -6.18 9.66
CA ASN A 115 -9.32 -5.57 10.69
C ASN A 115 -7.96 -5.14 10.10
N PRO A 116 -7.74 -3.86 9.74
CA PRO A 116 -6.55 -3.41 8.99
C PRO A 116 -5.19 -3.72 9.63
N PRO A 117 -5.02 -3.68 10.97
CA PRO A 117 -3.80 -4.13 11.64
C PRO A 117 -3.54 -5.64 11.59
N CYS A 118 -4.51 -6.46 11.16
CA CYS A 118 -4.37 -7.91 11.13
C CYS A 118 -3.30 -8.35 10.13
N THR A 119 -2.42 -9.23 10.56
CA THR A 119 -1.36 -9.85 9.76
C THR A 119 -1.43 -11.37 9.79
N ASN A 120 -2.55 -11.97 10.23
CA ASN A 120 -2.71 -13.42 10.19
C ASN A 120 -2.94 -13.86 8.73
N PRO A 121 -2.07 -14.68 8.12
CA PRO A 121 -2.23 -15.11 6.73
C PRO A 121 -3.55 -15.86 6.48
N GLN A 122 -4.09 -16.56 7.48
CA GLN A 122 -5.39 -17.24 7.36
C GLN A 122 -6.59 -16.29 7.26
N HIS A 123 -6.40 -15.01 7.59
CA HIS A 123 -7.40 -13.96 7.41
C HIS A 123 -7.20 -13.16 6.12
N LEU A 124 -6.28 -13.59 5.25
CA LEU A 124 -5.91 -12.89 4.02
C LEU A 124 -6.26 -13.71 2.79
N PHE A 125 -6.76 -13.04 1.76
CA PHE A 125 -7.07 -13.66 0.48
C PHE A 125 -6.75 -12.70 -0.67
N LEU A 126 -6.58 -13.23 -1.88
CA LEU A 126 -6.42 -12.41 -3.08
C LEU A 126 -7.78 -12.00 -3.62
N GLY A 127 -7.92 -10.72 -3.95
CA GLY A 127 -9.07 -10.18 -4.64
C GLY A 127 -8.64 -9.12 -5.63
N THR A 128 -9.41 -8.99 -6.70
CA THR A 128 -9.29 -7.84 -7.59
C THR A 128 -9.72 -6.57 -6.86
N GLN A 129 -9.24 -5.41 -7.33
CA GLN A 129 -9.72 -4.13 -6.82
C GLN A 129 -11.24 -3.99 -6.95
N GLN A 130 -11.82 -4.52 -8.03
CA GLN A 130 -13.26 -4.46 -8.27
C GLN A 130 -14.05 -5.27 -7.24
N GLU A 131 -13.61 -6.48 -6.94
CA GLU A 131 -14.24 -7.34 -5.91
C GLU A 131 -14.13 -6.72 -4.52
N ASN A 132 -12.96 -6.17 -4.16
CA ASN A 132 -12.77 -5.49 -2.89
C ASN A 132 -13.69 -4.25 -2.74
N MET A 133 -13.85 -3.48 -3.82
CA MET A 133 -14.76 -2.34 -3.83
C MET A 133 -16.24 -2.77 -3.77
N ALA A 134 -16.60 -3.86 -4.45
CA ALA A 134 -17.96 -4.41 -4.38
C ALA A 134 -18.29 -4.93 -2.97
N ASP A 135 -17.34 -5.62 -2.31
CA ASP A 135 -17.48 -6.06 -0.92
C ASP A 135 -17.62 -4.87 0.05
N CYS A 136 -16.75 -3.86 -0.10
CA CYS A 136 -16.83 -2.62 0.66
C CYS A 136 -18.19 -1.92 0.51
N SER A 137 -18.74 -1.91 -0.71
CA SER A 137 -20.08 -1.39 -1.00
C SER A 137 -21.17 -2.21 -0.32
N LYS A 138 -21.14 -3.54 -0.45
CA LYS A 138 -22.12 -4.45 0.17
C LYS A 138 -22.14 -4.32 1.69
N LYS A 139 -20.97 -4.12 2.29
CA LYS A 139 -20.80 -3.94 3.73
C LYS A 139 -21.04 -2.51 4.21
N GLY A 140 -21.45 -1.59 3.34
CA GLY A 140 -21.77 -0.21 3.70
C GLY A 140 -20.57 0.61 4.21
N ARG A 141 -19.35 0.24 3.83
CA ARG A 141 -18.12 0.92 4.29
C ARG A 141 -17.63 2.04 3.37
N ILE A 142 -18.38 2.34 2.32
CA ILE A 142 -18.13 3.52 1.50
C ILE A 142 -18.50 4.74 2.34
N SER A 143 -17.57 5.69 2.45
CA SER A 143 -17.81 6.88 3.27
C SER A 143 -19.04 7.65 2.77
N PRO A 144 -19.90 8.17 3.67
CA PRO A 144 -21.06 8.96 3.27
C PRO A 144 -20.69 10.15 2.37
N LYS A 145 -19.53 10.78 2.61
CA LYS A 145 -18.99 11.86 1.78
C LYS A 145 -18.66 11.40 0.35
N ILE A 146 -18.14 10.19 0.17
CA ILE A 146 -17.91 9.62 -1.17
C ILE A 146 -19.25 9.34 -1.85
N LEU A 147 -20.19 8.71 -1.15
CA LEU A 147 -21.55 8.47 -1.70
C LEU A 147 -22.23 9.78 -2.08
N GLU A 148 -22.13 10.80 -1.23
CA GLU A 148 -22.64 12.13 -1.50
C GLU A 148 -21.95 12.76 -2.72
N ASN A 149 -20.63 12.66 -2.85
CA ASN A 149 -19.90 13.17 -4.03
C ASN A 149 -20.25 12.42 -5.32
N LEU A 150 -20.51 11.11 -5.25
CA LEU A 150 -21.02 10.32 -6.37
C LEU A 150 -22.44 10.78 -6.75
N ASN A 151 -23.29 11.03 -5.75
CA ASN A 151 -24.66 11.51 -5.93
C ASN A 151 -24.74 13.00 -6.36
N ARG A 152 -23.71 13.80 -6.05
CA ARG A 152 -23.57 15.21 -6.52
C ARG A 152 -23.34 15.30 -8.02
N ARG A 153 -23.00 14.20 -8.70
CA ARG A 153 -23.29 14.06 -10.13
C ARG A 153 -24.77 13.75 -10.28
N ARG A 154 -25.65 14.75 -10.10
CA ARG A 154 -27.03 14.69 -10.61
C ARG A 154 -26.95 14.57 -12.12
N SER A 155 -26.88 13.34 -12.61
CA SER A 155 -27.14 13.08 -14.02
C SER A 155 -28.60 13.36 -14.27
N MET A 156 -28.90 13.94 -15.42
CA MET A 156 -30.29 14.10 -15.87
C MET A 156 -30.91 12.70 -15.99
N THR A 157 -31.93 12.40 -15.19
CA THR A 157 -32.72 11.17 -15.36
C THR A 157 -33.71 11.34 -16.51
N ASP A 158 -34.23 10.24 -17.05
CA ASP A 158 -35.23 10.29 -18.12
C ASP A 158 -36.50 11.04 -17.70
N GLN A 159 -36.89 10.93 -16.42
CA GLN A 159 -38.01 11.70 -15.86
C GLN A 159 -37.70 13.20 -15.78
N MET A 160 -36.52 13.57 -15.30
CA MET A 160 -36.09 14.98 -15.25
C MET A 160 -35.98 15.58 -16.65
N ALA A 161 -35.57 14.78 -17.63
CA ALA A 161 -35.52 15.21 -19.01
C ALA A 161 -36.89 15.39 -19.66
N ALA A 162 -37.83 14.47 -19.41
CA ALA A 162 -39.21 14.60 -19.87
C ALA A 162 -39.85 15.88 -19.30
N GLU A 163 -39.60 16.16 -18.03
CA GLU A 163 -40.01 17.41 -17.36
C GLU A 163 -39.31 18.65 -17.97
N ALA A 164 -37.99 18.59 -18.16
CA ALA A 164 -37.21 19.66 -18.78
C ALA A 164 -37.72 20.00 -20.19
N LEU A 165 -38.06 18.98 -20.99
CA LEU A 165 -38.64 19.15 -22.32
C LEU A 165 -40.01 19.82 -22.25
N ARG A 166 -40.87 19.42 -21.30
CA ARG A 166 -42.19 20.01 -21.11
C ARG A 166 -42.10 21.50 -20.75
N ARG A 167 -41.24 21.83 -19.77
CA ARG A 167 -40.97 23.21 -19.34
C ARG A 167 -40.37 24.06 -20.46
N HIS A 168 -39.47 23.49 -21.25
CA HIS A 168 -38.86 24.20 -22.38
C HIS A 168 -39.88 24.48 -23.50
N LYS A 169 -40.75 23.52 -23.82
CA LYS A 169 -41.87 23.72 -24.77
C LYS A 169 -42.86 24.77 -24.29
N ALA A 170 -43.03 24.91 -22.98
CA ALA A 170 -43.83 25.96 -22.36
C ALA A 170 -43.15 27.36 -22.37
N GLY A 171 -41.98 27.49 -22.99
CA GLY A 171 -41.27 28.77 -23.16
C GLY A 171 -40.28 29.09 -22.04
N GLU A 172 -40.07 28.18 -21.08
CA GLU A 172 -39.11 28.43 -20.00
C GLU A 172 -37.65 28.31 -20.50
N SER A 173 -36.80 29.24 -20.05
CA SER A 173 -35.39 29.26 -20.43
C SER A 173 -34.63 28.07 -19.84
N MET A 174 -33.67 27.53 -20.59
CA MET A 174 -32.84 26.40 -20.14
C MET A 174 -32.08 26.71 -18.84
N ALA A 175 -31.71 27.97 -18.60
CA ALA A 175 -31.08 28.40 -17.35
C ALA A 175 -32.04 28.29 -16.15
N SER A 176 -33.31 28.64 -16.32
CA SER A 176 -34.33 28.52 -15.26
C SER A 176 -34.66 27.06 -14.95
N ILE A 177 -34.82 26.24 -16.00
CA ILE A 177 -35.04 24.81 -15.89
C ILE A 177 -33.87 24.13 -15.17
N ALA A 178 -32.62 24.47 -15.53
CA ALA A 178 -31.42 23.93 -14.91
C ALA A 178 -31.31 24.28 -13.42
N ARG A 179 -31.63 25.53 -13.04
CA ARG A 179 -31.72 25.94 -11.63
C ARG A 179 -32.76 25.14 -10.86
N GLY A 180 -33.93 24.90 -11.46
CA GLY A 180 -35.00 24.10 -10.84
C GLY A 180 -34.58 22.65 -10.54
N PHE A 181 -33.68 22.08 -11.35
CA PHE A 181 -33.14 20.73 -11.13
C PHE A 181 -31.82 20.70 -10.34
N GLY A 182 -31.22 21.85 -10.05
CA GLY A 182 -29.89 21.94 -9.44
C GLY A 182 -28.78 21.37 -10.32
N VAL A 183 -28.89 21.54 -11.65
CA VAL A 183 -27.89 21.12 -12.64
C VAL A 183 -27.35 22.32 -13.41
N HIS A 184 -26.24 22.15 -14.12
CA HIS A 184 -25.71 23.20 -14.99
C HIS A 184 -26.54 23.30 -16.29
N GLN A 185 -26.68 24.50 -16.86
CA GLN A 185 -27.49 24.71 -18.08
C GLN A 185 -27.02 23.87 -19.28
N THR A 186 -25.71 23.58 -19.35
CA THR A 186 -25.14 22.72 -20.40
C THR A 186 -25.62 21.27 -20.27
N THR A 187 -25.93 20.80 -19.06
CA THR A 187 -26.51 19.48 -18.81
C THR A 187 -27.89 19.35 -19.46
N VAL A 188 -28.75 20.36 -19.31
CA VAL A 188 -30.07 20.41 -19.96
C VAL A 188 -29.94 20.49 -21.49
N SER A 189 -29.04 21.36 -21.98
CA SER A 189 -28.83 21.53 -23.42
C SER A 189 -28.30 20.27 -24.10
N ASN A 190 -27.33 19.59 -23.49
CA ASN A 190 -26.75 18.37 -24.04
C ASN A 190 -27.78 17.24 -24.08
N TYR A 191 -28.60 17.11 -23.04
CA TYR A 191 -29.63 16.08 -22.98
C TYR A 191 -30.71 16.31 -24.05
N LEU A 192 -31.27 17.54 -24.14
CA LEU A 192 -32.31 17.86 -25.13
C LEU A 192 -31.82 17.77 -26.59
N LYS A 193 -30.52 17.99 -26.82
CA LYS A 193 -29.88 17.86 -28.14
C LYS A 193 -29.40 16.44 -28.44
N GLY A 194 -29.66 15.46 -27.56
CA GLY A 194 -29.23 14.08 -27.73
C GLY A 194 -27.71 13.87 -27.72
N ARG A 195 -26.93 14.87 -27.26
CA ARG A 195 -25.47 14.81 -27.14
C ARG A 195 -25.12 14.06 -25.86
N ARG A 196 -25.28 12.73 -25.88
CA ARG A 196 -24.97 11.85 -24.74
C ARG A 196 -23.47 11.83 -24.49
N SER A 197 -23.04 12.33 -23.34
CA SER A 197 -21.69 12.11 -22.81
C SER A 197 -21.68 11.24 -21.55
N TRP A 198 -22.81 10.65 -21.18
CA TRP A 198 -22.97 9.85 -19.95
C TRP A 198 -23.82 8.60 -20.23
N PRO A 199 -23.54 7.47 -19.56
CA PRO A 199 -24.32 6.26 -19.74
C PRO A 199 -25.76 6.49 -19.29
N ALA A 200 -26.72 5.97 -20.06
CA ALA A 200 -28.09 5.85 -19.61
C ALA A 200 -28.09 4.97 -18.34
N ALA A 201 -28.74 5.45 -17.29
CA ALA A 201 -28.97 4.67 -16.06
C ALA A 201 -30.15 3.73 -16.27
#